data_AF-A0A6F8SZT3-F1
#
_entry.id   AF-A0A6F8SZT3-F1
#
_cell.length_a   1.000
_cell.length_b   1.000
_cell.length_c   1.000
_cell.angle_alpha   90.00
_cell.angle_beta   90.00
_cell.angle_gamma   90.00
#
_symmetry.space_group_name_H-M   'P 1'
#
loop_
_entity.id
_entity.type
_entity.pdbx_description
1 polymer ?
#
loop_
_entity_poly.entity_id
_entity_poly.type
_entity_poly.pdbx_seq_one_letter_code
_entity_poly.pdbx_strand_id
1 'polypeptide(L)'
;MKKLSFAVKANMNKPPRVHVQSSDKKTTYGAFQANDCSEFNGWEKLSPEETIELKQYMNNLIAIEHYFSAQSLGEQKDFRIRLPGSFIQAISELSVICLEEGINLDVYDAMISAAIQQLKIKTSSLSDDKKQRALAVLNKIGLAENSKPDVSLKIQAVFSELLSIHNKSEKLHQKAIALFNKDKSIAPKTIEEIAKGELSTSRWLVTCAIEILLEEKPDILQKSLSDEDILFLWANPLLKNNIPKEELFKKLESLTNCESLIKKLGSMSN
;
A
#
# COMPACT_ATOMS: atom_id res chain seq x y z
N MET A 1 -18.09 18.28 20.62
CA MET A 1 -17.33 19.50 21.01
C MET A 1 -15.85 19.12 21.01
N LYS A 2 -14.94 19.93 20.43
CA LYS A 2 -13.51 19.61 20.37
C LYS A 2 -12.93 19.50 21.79
N LYS A 3 -12.21 18.43 22.09
CA LYS A 3 -11.61 18.18 23.41
C LYS A 3 -10.15 18.62 23.43
N LEU A 4 -9.46 18.49 22.30
CA LEU A 4 -8.07 18.90 22.14
C LEU A 4 -7.86 20.12 21.23
N SER A 5 -6.78 20.84 21.50
CA SER A 5 -6.21 21.90 20.65
C SER A 5 -4.82 21.47 20.21
N PHE A 6 -4.58 21.45 18.90
CA PHE A 6 -3.28 21.11 18.31
C PHE A 6 -2.57 22.37 17.85
N ALA A 7 -1.54 22.78 18.59
CA ALA A 7 -0.73 23.94 18.22
C ALA A 7 0.49 23.49 17.40
N VAL A 8 0.47 23.82 16.10
CA VAL A 8 1.52 23.45 15.14
C VAL A 8 2.57 24.56 15.10
N LYS A 9 3.81 24.22 15.43
CA LYS A 9 4.96 25.12 15.29
C LYS A 9 5.81 24.69 14.10
N ALA A 10 5.79 25.50 13.06
CA ALA A 10 6.65 25.31 11.90
C ALA A 10 8.12 25.57 12.28
N ASN A 11 9.02 24.78 11.69
CA ASN A 11 10.45 24.92 11.88
C ASN A 11 11.09 24.90 10.49
N MET A 12 11.95 25.87 10.15
CA MET A 12 12.39 26.03 8.75
C MET A 12 13.21 24.85 8.21
N ASN A 13 13.86 24.10 9.11
CA ASN A 13 14.77 23.01 8.75
C ASN A 13 14.34 21.64 9.32
N LYS A 14 13.15 21.53 9.92
CA LYS A 14 12.66 20.30 10.56
C LYS A 14 11.15 20.15 10.36
N PRO A 15 10.62 18.91 10.38
CA PRO A 15 9.18 18.67 10.41
C PRO A 15 8.49 19.48 11.52
N PRO A 16 7.27 19.98 11.28
CA PRO A 16 6.57 20.81 12.25
C PRO A 16 6.34 20.04 13.56
N ARG A 17 6.48 20.74 14.68
CA ARG A 17 6.20 20.14 16.00
C ARG A 17 4.76 20.42 16.39
N VAL A 18 4.02 19.37 16.72
CA VAL A 18 2.64 19.45 17.17
C VAL A 18 2.63 19.41 18.69
N HIS A 19 2.07 20.45 19.31
CA HIS A 19 1.80 20.48 20.75
C HIS A 19 0.34 20.10 21.01
N VAL A 20 0.13 19.09 21.85
CA VAL A 20 -1.20 18.61 22.23
C VAL A 20 -1.64 19.33 23.50
N GLN A 21 -2.72 20.10 23.41
CA GLN A 21 -3.21 20.95 24.49
C GLN A 21 -4.68 20.67 24.78
N SER A 22 -5.13 21.00 26.00
CA SER A 22 -6.55 21.06 26.33
C SER A 22 -7.28 22.03 25.40
N SER A 23 -8.59 21.83 25.21
CA SER A 23 -9.43 22.72 24.39
C SER A 23 -9.34 24.21 24.79
N ASP A 24 -9.15 24.50 26.08
CA ASP A 24 -8.96 25.85 26.62
C ASP A 24 -7.50 26.36 26.58
N LYS A 25 -6.58 25.53 26.07
CA LYS A 25 -5.14 25.79 25.91
C LYS A 25 -4.37 26.03 27.21
N LYS A 26 -4.96 25.75 28.38
CA LYS A 26 -4.28 25.94 29.67
C LYS A 26 -3.30 24.81 29.99
N THR A 27 -3.62 23.59 29.55
CA THR A 27 -2.80 22.41 29.80
C THR A 27 -2.14 21.97 28.50
N THR A 28 -0.83 21.69 28.55
CA THR A 28 -0.12 21.02 27.46
C THR A 28 0.22 19.60 27.91
N TYR A 29 -0.35 18.62 27.23
CA TYR A 29 -0.19 17.20 27.57
C TYR A 29 1.15 16.63 27.08
N GLY A 30 1.63 17.12 25.94
CA GLY A 30 2.91 16.72 25.34
C GLY A 30 3.10 17.32 23.94
N ALA A 31 4.12 16.84 23.23
CA ALA A 31 4.40 17.25 21.86
C ALA A 31 5.15 16.17 21.08
N PHE A 32 4.98 16.15 19.77
CA PHE A 32 5.62 15.21 18.85
C PHE A 32 5.97 15.89 17.51
N GLN A 33 6.87 15.30 16.72
CA GLN A 33 7.11 15.75 15.35
C GLN A 33 6.02 15.22 14.42
N ALA A 34 5.54 16.03 13.47
CA ALA A 34 4.43 15.64 12.61
C ALA A 34 4.67 14.36 11.79
N ASN A 35 5.93 14.02 11.52
CA ASN A 35 6.38 12.81 10.83
C ASN A 35 6.84 11.68 11.79
N ASP A 36 6.75 11.90 13.10
CA ASP A 36 7.04 10.89 14.12
C ASP A 36 6.05 11.04 15.28
N CYS A 37 4.87 10.46 15.07
CA CYS A 37 3.80 10.45 16.08
C CYS A 37 4.15 9.62 17.32
N SER A 38 5.15 8.72 17.23
CA SER A 38 5.55 7.85 18.34
C SER A 38 6.28 8.61 19.46
N GLU A 39 6.81 9.82 19.18
CA GLU A 39 7.43 10.68 20.19
C GLU A 39 6.45 11.13 21.29
N PHE A 40 5.13 11.06 21.06
CA PHE A 40 4.17 11.52 22.05
C PHE A 40 4.12 10.57 23.25
N ASN A 41 4.48 11.10 24.42
CA ASN A 41 4.61 10.35 25.67
C ASN A 41 3.63 10.79 26.77
N GLY A 42 2.61 11.58 26.42
CA GLY A 42 1.63 12.10 27.38
C GLY A 42 0.28 11.37 27.35
N TRP A 43 0.25 10.11 26.92
CA TRP A 43 -0.98 9.33 26.74
C TRP A 43 -1.74 9.13 28.04
N GLU A 44 -1.02 8.90 29.13
CA GLU A 44 -1.55 8.69 30.48
C GLU A 44 -2.29 9.91 31.07
N LYS A 45 -2.12 11.08 30.44
CA LYS A 45 -2.76 12.34 30.87
C LYS A 45 -4.06 12.63 30.14
N LEU A 46 -4.42 11.83 29.14
CA LEU A 46 -5.56 12.05 28.28
C LEU A 46 -6.77 11.24 28.76
N SER A 47 -7.97 11.82 28.64
CA SER A 47 -9.20 11.05 28.73
C SER A 47 -9.32 10.07 27.55
N PRO A 48 -10.22 9.07 27.62
CA PRO A 48 -10.51 8.20 26.47
C PRO A 48 -10.92 8.98 25.21
N GLU A 49 -11.74 10.02 25.37
CA GLU A 49 -12.19 10.86 24.26
C GLU A 49 -11.06 11.72 23.67
N GLU A 50 -10.19 12.28 24.53
CA GLU A 50 -8.99 13.00 24.09
C GLU A 50 -8.02 12.07 23.38
N THR A 51 -7.86 10.83 23.88
CA THR A 51 -7.05 9.78 23.26
C THR A 51 -7.54 9.47 21.85
N ILE A 52 -8.85 9.31 21.67
CA ILE A 52 -9.46 9.05 20.36
C ILE A 52 -9.24 10.25 19.41
N GLU A 53 -9.48 11.47 19.88
CA GLU A 53 -9.26 12.68 19.07
C GLU A 53 -7.80 12.81 18.64
N LEU A 54 -6.84 12.50 19.53
CA LEU A 54 -5.42 12.50 19.20
C LEU A 54 -5.05 11.41 18.18
N LYS A 55 -5.55 10.17 18.37
CA LYS A 55 -5.31 9.07 17.41
C LYS A 55 -5.84 9.40 16.02
N GLN A 56 -7.04 9.97 15.93
CA GLN A 56 -7.62 10.41 14.66
C GLN A 56 -6.75 11.49 13.99
N TYR A 57 -6.26 12.46 14.78
CA TYR A 57 -5.36 13.49 14.27
C TYR A 57 -4.03 12.90 13.75
N MET A 58 -3.43 11.95 14.49
CA MET A 58 -2.20 11.27 14.08
C MET A 58 -2.38 10.40 12.83
N ASN A 59 -3.46 9.61 12.75
CA ASN A 59 -3.78 8.80 11.57
C ASN A 59 -3.87 9.68 10.31
N ASN A 60 -4.49 10.86 10.43
CA ASN A 60 -4.55 11.83 9.35
C ASN A 60 -3.17 12.38 8.95
N LEU A 61 -2.27 12.65 9.91
CA LEU A 61 -0.89 13.05 9.59
C LEU A 61 -0.13 11.95 8.85
N ILE A 62 -0.24 10.70 9.33
CA ILE A 62 0.38 9.52 8.71
C ILE A 62 -0.10 9.36 7.27
N ALA A 63 -1.41 9.49 7.04
CA ALA A 63 -1.98 9.39 5.70
C ALA A 63 -1.49 10.53 4.79
N ILE A 64 -1.42 11.77 5.29
CA ILE A 64 -0.88 12.90 4.51
C ILE A 64 0.58 12.64 4.13
N GLU A 65 1.42 12.23 5.07
CA GLU A 65 2.82 11.91 4.81
C GLU A 65 2.97 10.79 3.78
N HIS A 66 2.18 9.72 3.93
CA HIS A 66 2.21 8.56 3.05
C HIS A 66 1.91 8.93 1.59
N TYR A 67 0.89 9.77 1.35
CA TYR A 67 0.43 10.10 0.00
C TYR A 67 1.06 11.36 -0.61
N PHE A 68 1.52 12.32 0.20
CA PHE A 68 1.97 13.64 -0.25
C PHE A 68 3.40 13.99 0.18
N SER A 69 4.11 13.10 0.87
CA SER A 69 5.43 13.30 1.48
C SER A 69 5.46 14.11 2.77
N ALA A 70 6.55 13.97 3.53
CA ALA A 70 6.80 14.71 4.76
C ALA A 70 6.88 16.23 4.56
N GLN A 71 7.21 16.71 3.34
CA GLN A 71 7.26 18.14 3.05
C GLN A 71 5.86 18.79 3.15
N SER A 72 4.83 18.07 2.72
CA SER A 72 3.44 18.56 2.77
C SER A 72 2.91 18.71 4.19
N LEU A 73 3.54 18.09 5.19
CA LEU A 73 3.22 18.33 6.59
C LEU A 73 3.54 19.79 7.00
N GLY A 74 4.49 20.44 6.34
CA GLY A 74 4.83 21.85 6.58
C GLY A 74 3.85 22.86 5.98
N GLU A 75 3.00 22.44 5.04
CA GLU A 75 2.12 23.33 4.27
C GLU A 75 0.81 23.65 5.00
N GLN A 76 0.41 22.82 5.96
CA GLN A 76 -0.89 22.93 6.63
C GLN A 76 -0.76 23.51 8.04
N LYS A 77 -1.60 24.52 8.34
CA LYS A 77 -1.77 25.04 9.71
C LYS A 77 -2.80 24.26 10.53
N ASP A 78 -3.69 23.55 9.84
CA ASP A 78 -4.68 22.65 10.42
C ASP A 78 -4.79 21.44 9.51
N PHE A 79 -4.46 20.27 10.06
CA PHE A 79 -4.43 19.03 9.29
C PHE A 79 -5.80 18.39 9.15
N ARG A 80 -6.81 18.86 9.90
CA ARG A 80 -8.11 18.16 9.98
C ARG A 80 -8.90 18.27 8.67
N ILE A 81 -9.28 17.12 8.12
CA ILE A 81 -10.31 17.05 7.07
C ILE A 81 -11.65 17.53 7.64
N ARG A 82 -12.31 18.44 6.92
CA ARG A 82 -13.62 18.97 7.33
C ARG A 82 -14.73 18.00 6.92
N LEU A 83 -15.42 17.45 7.92
CA LEU A 83 -16.56 16.54 7.76
C LEU A 83 -17.77 17.08 8.52
N PRO A 84 -19.01 16.66 8.17
CA PRO A 84 -20.19 16.98 8.96
C PRO A 84 -20.03 16.54 10.43
N GLY A 85 -20.48 17.38 11.37
CA GLY A 85 -20.30 17.12 12.80
C GLY A 85 -20.93 15.81 13.27
N SER A 86 -22.09 15.43 12.72
CA SER A 86 -22.75 14.15 12.99
C SER A 86 -21.93 12.95 12.54
N PHE A 87 -21.21 13.07 11.41
CA PHE A 87 -20.35 12.00 10.91
C PHE A 87 -19.08 11.87 11.75
N ILE A 88 -18.47 12.98 12.15
CA ILE A 88 -17.34 12.97 13.10
C ILE A 88 -17.76 12.30 14.41
N GLN A 89 -18.96 12.62 14.92
CA GLN A 89 -19.48 11.99 16.13
C GLN A 89 -19.63 10.47 15.95
N ALA A 90 -20.20 10.01 14.83
CA ALA A 90 -20.31 8.58 14.55
C ALA A 90 -18.93 7.88 14.47
N ILE A 91 -17.92 8.51 13.84
CA ILE A 91 -16.55 7.98 13.83
C ILE A 91 -16.00 7.90 15.24
N SER A 92 -16.18 8.93 16.07
CA SER A 92 -15.73 8.94 17.47
C SER A 92 -16.40 7.84 18.30
N GLU A 93 -17.72 7.69 18.20
CA GLU A 93 -18.48 6.64 18.90
C GLU A 93 -18.01 5.24 18.48
N LEU A 94 -17.84 5.00 17.17
CA LEU A 94 -17.26 3.75 16.67
C LEU A 94 -15.81 3.55 17.12
N SER A 95 -15.02 4.61 17.21
CA SER A 95 -13.63 4.53 17.68
C SER A 95 -13.54 4.08 19.13
N VAL A 96 -14.53 4.43 19.98
CA VAL A 96 -14.61 3.92 21.36
C VAL A 96 -14.81 2.40 21.33
N ILE A 97 -15.79 1.93 20.57
CA ILE A 97 -16.10 0.50 20.45
C ILE A 97 -14.90 -0.27 19.89
N CYS A 98 -14.24 0.25 18.85
CA CYS A 98 -13.03 -0.35 18.29
C CYS A 98 -11.88 -0.39 19.30
N LEU A 99 -11.72 0.65 20.13
CA LEU A 99 -10.67 0.72 21.13
C LEU A 99 -10.83 -0.36 22.20
N GLU A 100 -12.06 -0.65 22.63
CA GLU A 100 -12.38 -1.72 23.59
C GLU A 100 -11.98 -3.10 23.06
N GLU A 101 -12.07 -3.32 21.75
CA GLU A 101 -11.69 -4.55 21.04
C GLU A 101 -10.22 -4.55 20.56
N GLY A 102 -9.44 -3.50 20.87
CA GLY A 102 -8.05 -3.37 20.41
C GLY A 102 -7.90 -3.13 18.90
N ILE A 103 -8.94 -2.69 18.22
CA ILE A 103 -8.97 -2.41 16.78
C ILE A 103 -8.65 -0.93 16.53
N ASN A 104 -7.71 -0.64 15.62
CA ASN A 104 -7.45 0.72 15.17
C ASN A 104 -8.38 1.10 14.02
N LEU A 105 -9.27 2.07 14.23
CA LEU A 105 -10.11 2.63 13.19
C LEU A 105 -9.39 3.80 12.51
N ASP A 106 -8.80 3.55 11.33
CA ASP A 106 -8.21 4.58 10.47
C ASP A 106 -9.08 4.83 9.24
N VAL A 107 -9.81 5.95 9.26
CA VAL A 107 -10.64 6.39 8.13
C VAL A 107 -9.88 7.28 7.15
N TYR A 108 -8.76 7.87 7.55
CA TYR A 108 -8.08 8.91 6.78
C TYR A 108 -7.28 8.34 5.61
N ASP A 109 -6.58 7.23 5.84
CA ASP A 109 -5.89 6.51 4.76
C ASP A 109 -6.88 6.12 3.64
N ALA A 110 -7.98 5.47 4.01
CA ALA A 110 -9.01 5.05 3.06
C ALA A 110 -9.64 6.24 2.31
N MET A 111 -9.94 7.34 3.02
CA MET A 111 -10.50 8.56 2.41
C MET A 111 -9.54 9.20 1.39
N ILE A 112 -8.27 9.37 1.76
CA ILE A 112 -7.27 10.00 0.89
C ILE A 112 -6.97 9.08 -0.30
N SER A 113 -6.80 7.78 -0.07
CA SER A 113 -6.60 6.78 -1.11
C SER A 113 -7.73 6.79 -2.14
N ALA A 114 -8.98 6.76 -1.67
CA ALA A 114 -10.16 6.79 -2.55
C ALA A 114 -10.24 8.09 -3.35
N ALA A 115 -9.93 9.24 -2.74
CA ALA A 115 -9.88 10.52 -3.43
C ALA A 115 -8.82 10.52 -4.56
N ILE A 116 -7.61 10.04 -4.27
CA ILE A 116 -6.53 9.92 -5.27
C ILE A 116 -6.93 8.98 -6.41
N GLN A 117 -7.53 7.83 -6.09
CA GLN A 117 -8.00 6.90 -7.11
C GLN A 117 -9.06 7.52 -8.01
N GLN A 118 -10.02 8.26 -7.46
CA GLN A 118 -11.02 8.97 -8.26
C GLN A 118 -10.37 9.98 -9.21
N LEU A 119 -9.38 10.75 -8.73
CA LEU A 119 -8.63 11.70 -9.57
C LEU A 119 -7.91 10.99 -10.73
N LYS A 120 -7.27 9.84 -10.44
CA LYS A 120 -6.57 9.02 -11.45
C LYS A 120 -7.53 8.44 -12.48
N ILE A 121 -8.65 7.87 -12.05
CA ILE A 121 -9.68 7.30 -12.93
C ILE A 121 -10.24 8.38 -13.85
N LYS A 122 -10.62 9.54 -13.31
CA LYS A 122 -11.15 10.63 -14.13
C LYS A 122 -10.11 11.18 -15.10
N THR A 123 -8.85 11.30 -14.67
CA THR A 123 -7.73 11.68 -15.57
C THR A 123 -7.59 10.70 -16.74
N SER A 124 -7.71 9.39 -16.48
CA SER A 124 -7.59 8.37 -17.53
C SER A 124 -8.72 8.42 -18.57
N SER A 125 -9.87 8.99 -18.20
CA SER A 125 -11.06 9.12 -19.05
C SER A 125 -11.01 10.36 -19.96
N LEU A 126 -9.97 11.19 -19.86
CA LEU A 126 -9.81 12.41 -20.67
C LEU A 126 -9.18 12.12 -22.03
N SER A 127 -9.51 12.96 -23.02
CA SER A 127 -8.86 12.99 -24.34
C SER A 127 -7.39 13.44 -24.23
N ASP A 128 -6.52 12.99 -25.14
CA ASP A 128 -5.05 13.09 -25.02
C ASP A 128 -4.49 14.46 -24.59
N ASP A 129 -4.87 15.57 -25.23
CA ASP A 129 -4.41 16.92 -24.83
C ASP A 129 -4.82 17.29 -23.38
N LYS A 130 -6.09 17.04 -23.03
CA LYS A 130 -6.62 17.28 -21.69
C LYS A 130 -6.02 16.33 -20.66
N LYS A 131 -5.73 15.10 -21.05
CA LYS A 131 -5.08 14.09 -20.21
C LYS A 131 -3.66 14.50 -19.88
N GLN A 132 -2.88 14.98 -20.85
CA GLN A 132 -1.53 15.50 -20.59
C GLN A 132 -1.56 16.67 -19.62
N ARG A 133 -2.50 17.61 -19.79
CA ARG A 133 -2.72 18.72 -18.85
C ARG A 133 -3.09 18.24 -17.44
N ALA A 134 -4.01 17.27 -17.32
CA ALA A 134 -4.41 16.71 -16.04
C ALA A 134 -3.28 15.94 -15.35
N LEU A 135 -2.48 15.17 -16.10
CA LEU A 135 -1.29 14.49 -15.58
C LEU A 135 -0.25 15.50 -15.07
N ALA A 136 -0.05 16.62 -15.77
CA ALA A 136 0.82 17.70 -15.29
C ALA A 136 0.33 18.30 -13.96
N VAL A 137 -0.99 18.41 -13.74
CA VAL A 137 -1.56 18.85 -12.45
C VAL A 137 -1.28 17.84 -11.35
N LEU A 138 -1.51 16.55 -11.60
CA LEU A 138 -1.23 15.49 -10.63
C LEU A 138 0.27 15.36 -10.31
N ASN A 139 1.15 15.63 -11.28
CA ASN A 139 2.60 15.53 -11.10
C ASN A 139 3.13 16.57 -10.13
N LYS A 140 2.54 17.78 -10.12
CA LYS A 140 2.93 18.86 -9.20
C LYS A 140 2.81 18.48 -7.73
N ILE A 141 1.93 17.54 -7.42
CA ILE A 141 1.64 17.07 -6.06
C ILE A 141 2.09 15.62 -5.84
N GLY A 142 2.97 15.10 -6.71
CA GLY A 142 3.51 13.74 -6.58
C GLY A 142 2.49 12.62 -6.84
N LEU A 143 1.31 12.92 -7.41
CA LEU A 143 0.21 11.96 -7.58
C LEU A 143 0.08 11.37 -8.99
N ALA A 144 0.75 11.89 -10.02
CA ALA A 144 0.58 11.36 -11.38
C ALA A 144 1.30 10.03 -11.59
N GLU A 145 2.33 9.76 -10.80
CA GLU A 145 2.87 8.43 -10.71
C GLU A 145 1.94 7.59 -9.82
N ASN A 146 1.34 6.57 -10.42
CA ASN A 146 1.33 5.32 -9.69
C ASN A 146 2.82 5.00 -9.52
N SER A 147 3.36 5.18 -8.32
CA SER A 147 4.42 4.27 -7.89
C SER A 147 3.77 2.88 -7.86
N LYS A 148 3.52 2.30 -9.04
CA LYS A 148 3.63 0.87 -9.18
C LYS A 148 5.00 0.59 -8.58
N PRO A 149 5.10 -0.25 -7.54
CA PRO A 149 6.41 -0.63 -7.03
C PRO A 149 7.25 -0.96 -8.25
N ASP A 150 8.42 -0.35 -8.39
CA ASP A 150 9.29 -0.64 -9.52
C ASP A 150 9.80 -2.06 -9.36
N VAL A 151 8.98 -3.00 -9.85
CA VAL A 151 9.23 -4.43 -9.82
C VAL A 151 10.06 -4.86 -11.00
N SER A 152 10.60 -3.93 -11.81
CA SER A 152 11.36 -4.27 -13.03
C SER A 152 12.56 -5.15 -12.70
N LEU A 153 13.31 -4.82 -11.65
CA LEU A 153 14.43 -5.65 -11.16
C LEU A 153 13.95 -6.99 -10.60
N LYS A 154 12.78 -7.03 -9.95
CA LYS A 154 12.20 -8.27 -9.42
C LYS A 154 11.74 -9.22 -10.52
N ILE A 155 11.12 -8.66 -11.56
CA ILE A 155 10.72 -9.40 -12.77
C ILE A 155 11.97 -9.94 -13.48
N GLN A 156 13.02 -9.13 -13.64
CA GLN A 156 14.29 -9.59 -14.20
C GLN A 156 14.88 -10.74 -13.40
N ALA A 157 14.88 -10.66 -12.06
CA ALA A 157 15.36 -11.74 -11.20
C ALA A 157 14.55 -13.04 -11.39
N VAL A 158 13.22 -12.95 -11.39
CA VAL A 158 12.34 -14.11 -11.66
C VAL A 158 12.66 -14.74 -13.01
N PHE A 159 12.77 -13.94 -14.07
CA PHE A 159 13.04 -14.46 -15.41
C PHE A 159 14.47 -14.99 -15.56
N SER A 160 15.44 -14.40 -14.87
CA SER A 160 16.82 -14.90 -14.81
C SER A 160 16.87 -16.29 -14.18
N GLU A 161 16.15 -16.51 -13.08
CA GLU A 161 16.03 -17.83 -12.47
C GLU A 161 15.29 -18.81 -13.39
N LEU A 162 14.24 -18.34 -14.07
CA LEU A 162 13.48 -19.16 -15.01
C LEU A 162 14.33 -19.66 -16.19
N LEU A 163 15.37 -18.92 -16.61
CA LEU A 163 16.25 -19.36 -17.71
C LEU A 163 16.91 -20.71 -17.43
N SER A 164 17.15 -21.02 -16.16
CA SER A 164 17.76 -22.27 -15.69
C SER A 164 16.78 -23.45 -15.63
N ILE A 165 15.48 -23.23 -15.84
CA ILE A 165 14.45 -24.28 -15.86
C ILE A 165 14.41 -24.96 -17.23
N HIS A 166 14.45 -26.30 -17.23
CA HIS A 166 14.30 -27.09 -18.44
C HIS A 166 12.86 -26.99 -19.00
N ASN A 167 12.72 -26.91 -20.32
CA ASN A 167 11.44 -26.74 -21.03
C ASN A 167 10.62 -25.50 -20.59
N LYS A 168 11.29 -24.43 -20.11
CA LYS A 168 10.66 -23.19 -19.64
C LYS A 168 9.56 -22.62 -20.55
N SER A 169 9.76 -22.62 -21.88
CA SER A 169 8.75 -22.11 -22.84
C SER A 169 7.47 -22.94 -22.84
N GLU A 170 7.60 -24.26 -22.82
CA GLU A 170 6.46 -25.19 -22.77
C GLU A 170 5.73 -25.10 -21.43
N LYS A 171 6.48 -25.05 -20.32
CA LYS A 171 5.91 -24.88 -18.98
C LYS A 171 5.16 -23.55 -18.84
N LEU A 172 5.73 -22.45 -19.35
CA LEU A 172 5.05 -21.15 -19.37
C LEU A 172 3.76 -21.20 -20.18
N HIS A 173 3.78 -21.87 -21.33
CA HIS A 173 2.61 -22.05 -22.17
C HIS A 173 1.50 -22.83 -21.45
N GLN A 174 1.85 -23.96 -20.83
CA GLN A 174 0.92 -24.77 -20.04
C GLN A 174 0.31 -23.98 -18.88
N LYS A 175 1.12 -23.21 -18.14
CA LYS A 175 0.62 -22.35 -17.05
C LYS A 175 -0.25 -21.20 -17.57
N ALA A 176 0.07 -20.64 -18.73
CA ALA A 176 -0.73 -19.58 -19.34
C ALA A 176 -2.15 -20.06 -19.70
N ILE A 177 -2.27 -21.27 -20.23
CA ILE A 177 -3.57 -21.92 -20.51
C ILE A 177 -4.28 -22.23 -19.19
N ALA A 178 -3.62 -22.94 -18.27
CA ALA A 178 -4.25 -23.42 -17.04
C ALA A 178 -4.71 -22.29 -16.11
N LEU A 179 -3.88 -21.26 -15.92
CA LEU A 179 -4.13 -20.21 -14.93
C LEU A 179 -4.87 -19.00 -15.49
N PHE A 180 -4.81 -18.73 -16.79
CA PHE A 180 -5.34 -17.50 -17.40
C PHE A 180 -6.11 -17.72 -18.69
N ASN A 181 -6.30 -18.97 -19.12
CA ASN A 181 -6.90 -19.33 -20.41
C ASN A 181 -6.27 -18.58 -21.59
N LYS A 182 -4.94 -18.47 -21.58
CA LYS A 182 -4.17 -17.80 -22.65
C LYS A 182 -3.39 -18.83 -23.45
N ASP A 183 -3.87 -19.11 -24.64
CA ASP A 183 -3.16 -19.87 -25.66
C ASP A 183 -2.07 -19.00 -26.32
N LYS A 184 -0.97 -18.79 -25.58
CA LYS A 184 0.18 -18.02 -26.06
C LYS A 184 1.48 -18.72 -25.70
N SER A 185 2.24 -19.13 -26.71
CA SER A 185 3.58 -19.67 -26.54
C SER A 185 4.60 -18.53 -26.48
N ILE A 186 5.58 -18.66 -25.57
CA ILE A 186 6.62 -17.65 -25.35
C ILE A 186 7.95 -18.22 -25.84
N ALA A 187 8.50 -17.61 -26.88
CA ALA A 187 9.77 -18.02 -27.46
C ALA A 187 10.92 -17.89 -26.44
N PRO A 188 11.90 -18.80 -26.41
CA PRO A 188 13.03 -18.74 -25.48
C PRO A 188 13.77 -17.39 -25.51
N LYS A 189 13.95 -16.83 -26.71
CA LYS A 189 14.58 -15.51 -26.89
C LYS A 189 13.83 -14.39 -26.16
N THR A 190 12.50 -14.41 -26.18
CA THR A 190 11.68 -13.43 -25.46
C THR A 190 11.86 -13.54 -23.95
N ILE A 191 12.04 -14.76 -23.43
CA ILE A 191 12.31 -14.99 -22.00
C ILE A 191 13.68 -14.38 -21.62
N GLU A 192 14.69 -14.55 -22.48
CA GLU A 192 16.03 -13.97 -22.29
C GLU A 192 16.01 -12.44 -22.33
N GLU A 193 15.29 -11.84 -23.28
CA GLU A 193 15.12 -10.38 -23.38
C GLU A 193 14.43 -9.80 -22.13
N ILE A 194 13.45 -10.52 -21.55
CA ILE A 194 12.83 -10.12 -20.28
C ILE A 194 13.81 -10.27 -19.11
N ALA A 195 14.58 -11.36 -19.05
CA ALA A 195 15.57 -11.60 -18.00
C ALA A 195 16.66 -10.51 -17.96
N LYS A 196 17.06 -9.99 -19.14
CA LYS A 196 18.03 -8.88 -19.27
C LYS A 196 17.43 -7.50 -19.01
N GLY A 197 16.10 -7.40 -18.87
CA GLY A 197 15.40 -6.11 -18.75
C GLY A 197 15.25 -5.35 -20.06
N GLU A 198 15.57 -5.98 -21.19
CA GLU A 198 15.45 -5.40 -22.54
C GLU A 198 13.99 -5.36 -23.01
N LEU A 199 13.13 -6.23 -22.46
CA LEU A 199 11.72 -6.33 -22.80
C LEU A 199 10.82 -6.32 -21.55
N SER A 200 9.87 -5.38 -21.52
CA SER A 200 8.82 -5.38 -20.50
C SER A 200 7.80 -6.50 -20.73
N THR A 201 7.20 -7.02 -19.66
CA THR A 201 6.26 -8.14 -19.74
C THR A 201 4.96 -7.90 -19.00
N SER A 202 3.92 -8.64 -19.39
CA SER A 202 2.61 -8.59 -18.78
C SER A 202 2.56 -9.36 -17.47
N ARG A 203 1.75 -8.87 -16.53
CA ARG A 203 1.65 -9.42 -15.17
C ARG A 203 1.27 -10.90 -15.09
N TRP A 204 0.33 -11.35 -15.93
CA TRP A 204 -0.06 -12.77 -15.98
C TRP A 204 1.11 -13.69 -16.33
N LEU A 205 2.04 -13.22 -17.18
CA LEU A 205 3.20 -14.00 -17.59
C LEU A 205 4.24 -14.06 -16.46
N VAL A 206 4.37 -12.98 -15.69
CA VAL A 206 5.17 -12.97 -14.44
C VAL A 206 4.59 -13.96 -13.43
N THR A 207 3.27 -13.99 -13.26
CA THR A 207 2.59 -14.95 -12.38
C THR A 207 2.87 -16.39 -12.80
N CYS A 208 2.80 -16.72 -14.09
CA CYS A 208 3.17 -18.05 -14.59
C CYS A 208 4.63 -18.40 -14.31
N ALA A 209 5.56 -17.45 -14.43
CA ALA A 209 6.97 -17.68 -14.13
C ALA A 209 7.18 -17.96 -12.63
N ILE A 210 6.53 -17.20 -11.75
CA ILE A 210 6.58 -17.43 -10.30
C ILE A 210 5.98 -18.78 -9.94
N GLU A 211 4.87 -19.18 -10.56
CA GLU A 211 4.25 -20.49 -10.36
C GLU A 211 5.23 -21.63 -10.64
N ILE A 212 5.98 -21.56 -11.74
CA ILE A 212 6.99 -22.58 -12.10
C ILE A 212 8.12 -22.60 -11.06
N LEU A 213 8.56 -21.42 -10.60
CA LEU A 213 9.61 -21.34 -9.59
C LEU A 213 9.16 -21.83 -8.22
N LEU A 214 7.88 -21.65 -7.85
CA LEU A 214 7.31 -22.25 -6.63
C LEU A 214 7.36 -23.78 -6.68
N GLU A 215 7.11 -24.36 -7.85
CA GLU A 215 7.09 -25.82 -8.05
C GLU A 215 8.48 -26.44 -8.11
N GLU A 216 9.46 -25.74 -8.72
CA GLU A 216 10.77 -26.33 -9.02
C GLU A 216 11.93 -25.76 -8.19
N LYS A 217 11.83 -24.52 -7.72
CA LYS A 217 12.92 -23.78 -7.05
C LYS A 217 12.39 -22.85 -5.92
N PRO A 218 11.62 -23.36 -4.95
CA PRO A 218 11.00 -22.54 -3.90
C PRO A 218 12.03 -21.74 -3.09
N ASP A 219 13.15 -22.36 -2.70
CA ASP A 219 14.21 -21.71 -1.91
C ASP A 219 14.85 -20.50 -2.60
N ILE A 220 14.97 -20.57 -3.93
CA ILE A 220 15.58 -19.50 -4.74
C ILE A 220 14.59 -18.35 -4.91
N LEU A 221 13.30 -18.67 -5.10
CA LEU A 221 12.25 -17.67 -5.17
C LEU A 221 12.19 -16.83 -3.89
N GLN A 222 12.28 -17.45 -2.71
CA GLN A 222 12.26 -16.75 -1.41
C GLN A 222 13.51 -15.88 -1.16
N LYS A 223 14.62 -16.15 -1.86
CA LYS A 223 15.80 -15.27 -1.82
C LYS A 223 15.65 -14.06 -2.74
N SER A 224 14.91 -14.19 -3.83
CA SER A 224 14.76 -13.15 -4.85
C SER A 224 13.58 -12.21 -4.58
N LEU A 225 12.51 -12.72 -3.96
CA LEU A 225 11.26 -12.00 -3.71
C LEU A 225 10.94 -11.97 -2.20
N SER A 226 10.44 -10.82 -1.74
CA SER A 226 9.84 -10.71 -0.40
C SER A 226 8.41 -11.27 -0.37
N ASP A 227 7.87 -11.48 0.83
CA ASP A 227 6.44 -11.85 1.01
C ASP A 227 5.50 -10.88 0.27
N GLU A 228 5.77 -9.58 0.35
CA GLU A 228 5.00 -8.53 -0.34
C GLU A 228 5.06 -8.70 -1.86
N ASP A 229 6.24 -9.01 -2.40
CA ASP A 229 6.44 -9.23 -3.83
C ASP A 229 5.67 -10.46 -4.31
N ILE A 230 5.69 -11.55 -3.54
CA ILE A 230 4.94 -12.79 -3.85
C ILE A 230 3.43 -12.50 -3.84
N LEU A 231 2.92 -11.79 -2.84
CA LEU A 231 1.50 -11.40 -2.82
C LEU A 231 1.15 -10.49 -4.01
N PHE A 232 2.01 -9.55 -4.35
CA PHE A 232 1.76 -8.57 -5.41
C PHE A 232 1.86 -9.17 -6.82
N LEU A 233 2.89 -9.97 -7.10
CA LEU A 233 3.18 -10.49 -8.45
C LEU A 233 2.52 -11.83 -8.73
N TRP A 234 2.18 -12.61 -7.69
CA TRP A 234 1.62 -13.96 -7.84
C TRP A 234 0.21 -14.10 -7.26
N ALA A 235 0.00 -13.86 -5.96
CA ALA A 235 -1.30 -14.13 -5.35
C ALA A 235 -2.42 -13.20 -5.87
N ASN A 236 -2.15 -11.90 -5.94
CA ASN A 236 -3.12 -10.89 -6.41
C ASN A 236 -3.66 -11.19 -7.83
N PRO A 237 -2.80 -11.46 -8.84
CA PRO A 237 -3.29 -11.85 -10.16
C PRO A 237 -4.13 -13.13 -10.19
N LEU A 238 -3.82 -14.12 -9.34
CA LEU A 238 -4.56 -15.38 -9.28
C LEU A 238 -5.93 -15.22 -8.61
N LEU A 239 -5.98 -14.47 -7.51
CA LEU A 239 -7.25 -14.12 -6.86
C LEU A 239 -8.18 -13.36 -7.82
N LYS A 240 -7.64 -12.38 -8.56
CA LYS A 240 -8.38 -11.66 -9.61
C LYS A 240 -8.86 -12.54 -10.75
N ASN A 241 -8.25 -13.71 -10.92
CA ASN A 241 -8.67 -14.70 -11.91
C ASN A 241 -9.49 -15.85 -11.29
N ASN A 242 -10.07 -15.63 -10.11
CA ASN A 242 -10.95 -16.55 -9.39
C ASN A 242 -10.29 -17.88 -8.98
N ILE A 243 -8.96 -17.90 -8.81
CA ILE A 243 -8.29 -19.06 -8.21
C ILE A 243 -8.57 -19.07 -6.70
N PRO A 244 -9.08 -20.18 -6.14
CA PRO A 244 -9.41 -20.26 -4.71
C PRO A 244 -8.18 -20.07 -3.82
N LYS A 245 -8.34 -19.35 -2.71
CA LYS A 245 -7.27 -19.13 -1.71
C LYS A 245 -6.74 -20.43 -1.14
N GLU A 246 -7.59 -21.44 -0.98
CA GLU A 246 -7.23 -22.75 -0.46
C GLU A 246 -6.17 -23.43 -1.34
N GLU A 247 -6.24 -23.21 -2.64
CA GLU A 247 -5.26 -23.72 -3.60
C GLU A 247 -3.94 -22.95 -3.51
N LEU A 248 -4.01 -21.64 -3.26
CA LEU A 248 -2.82 -20.80 -3.03
C LEU A 248 -2.13 -21.16 -1.71
N PHE A 249 -2.87 -21.40 -0.63
CA PHE A 249 -2.30 -21.80 0.67
C PHE A 249 -1.48 -23.09 0.54
N LYS A 250 -2.02 -24.12 -0.11
CA LYS A 250 -1.29 -25.37 -0.36
C LYS A 250 0.02 -25.17 -1.12
N LYS A 251 0.06 -24.20 -2.04
CA LYS A 251 1.27 -23.86 -2.80
C LYS A 251 2.28 -23.07 -1.98
N LEU A 252 1.83 -22.37 -0.94
CA LEU A 252 2.71 -21.65 -0.01
C LEU A 252 3.25 -22.54 1.11
N GLU A 253 2.62 -23.68 1.39
CA GLU A 253 3.12 -24.66 2.36
C GLU A 253 4.47 -25.28 1.95
N SER A 254 4.83 -25.23 0.65
CA SER A 254 6.14 -25.68 0.15
C SER A 254 7.28 -24.70 0.44
N LEU A 255 6.97 -23.50 0.93
CA LEU A 255 7.94 -22.45 1.23
C LEU A 255 8.39 -22.51 2.70
N THR A 256 9.66 -22.22 2.95
CA THR A 256 10.18 -22.10 4.33
C THR A 256 9.68 -20.81 4.98
N ASN A 257 9.29 -20.83 6.27
CA ASN A 257 8.83 -19.64 7.01
C ASN A 257 7.63 -18.88 6.38
N CYS A 258 6.67 -19.60 5.79
CA CYS A 258 5.52 -19.01 5.08
C CYS A 258 4.36 -18.53 5.98
N GLU A 259 4.47 -18.63 7.32
CA GLU A 259 3.37 -18.27 8.25
C GLU A 259 2.92 -16.81 8.11
N SER A 260 3.87 -15.88 7.97
CA SER A 260 3.61 -14.46 7.70
C SER A 260 2.84 -14.28 6.39
N LEU A 261 3.30 -14.94 5.33
CA LEU A 261 2.74 -14.87 3.99
C LEU A 261 1.32 -15.44 3.93
N ILE A 262 1.09 -16.59 4.57
CA ILE A 262 -0.23 -17.23 4.69
C ILE A 262 -1.19 -16.33 5.48
N LYS A 263 -0.74 -15.74 6.60
CA LYS A 263 -1.57 -14.83 7.39
C LYS A 263 -1.99 -13.60 6.58
N LYS A 264 -1.05 -13.00 5.83
CA LYS A 264 -1.33 -11.86 4.95
C LYS A 264 -2.30 -12.24 3.83
N LEU A 265 -2.10 -13.37 3.17
CA LEU A 265 -3.02 -13.87 2.13
C LEU A 265 -4.44 -14.12 2.67
N GLY A 266 -4.56 -14.62 3.91
CA GLY A 266 -5.84 -14.81 4.59
C GLY A 266 -6.64 -13.51 4.77
N SER A 267 -5.96 -12.39 5.03
CA SER A 267 -6.59 -11.07 5.17
C SER A 267 -6.99 -10.38 3.86
N MET A 268 -6.55 -10.88 2.69
CA MET A 268 -6.91 -10.28 1.40
C MET A 268 -8.34 -10.65 1.01
N SER A 269 -9.09 -9.81 0.30
CA SER A 269 -10.40 -10.19 -0.24
C SER A 269 -10.26 -11.09 -1.48
N ASN A 270 -11.19 -12.03 -1.70
CA ASN A 270 -11.33 -12.68 -3.01
C ASN A 270 -11.86 -11.67 -4.03
#